data_AF-A0A6V7IH94-F1
#
_entry.id   AF-A0A6V7IH94-F1
#
_cell.length_a   1.000
_cell.length_b   1.000
_cell.length_c   1.000
_cell.angle_alpha   90.00
_cell.angle_beta   90.00
_cell.angle_gamma   90.00
#
_symmetry.space_group_name_H-M   'P 1'
#
loop_
_entity.id
_entity.type
_entity.pdbx_description
1 polymer ?
#
loop_
_entity_poly.entity_id
_entity_poly.type
_entity_poly.pdbx_seq_one_letter_code
_entity_poly.pdbx_strand_id
1 'polypeptide(L)'
;MNDFRFYKGNPKITYGNNQIDTILFKDFTNFTTKASRIEVSLGNNPINCDCRMIDFLKYRDTSPVDRHENQIIFDIQGTSCAEPIELKSTPLSKLDKTALECLVKDPSILNATCPKNCQCWDRSEDQAYRIKCSNRNLTKAPESLKAPKGYHIELNLSSNQIKQMPSMLQPGYEYVTKLILSNNIISEVQLDSISNNLEILTLDSNRLTKLEPSVLDRLRKLPKLKHLELHDNPWICDCDTVDFLEFIKEKISLSLKLKNVTCDSLSYPIFQMTQEEICYVPVSFFIIAGSVIAILGLLIGMLAAIYHTYKREIKVWLYAKQWCLWFVTEDELDRDKEYDAFISFSHMDDDLVTEILVPTLEDGPHPYRLCVHYRDWIPGESIPSQIIHSVESSRRTIIVLSPNFLKSVWSRIEFRAAHEQALSEGRARVIIVLCGDIGPIDDLDSELKTYLKMNTY
;
A
#
# COMPACT_ATOMS: atom_id res chain seq x y z
N MET A 1 48.08 -28.69 45.48
CA MET A 1 48.14 -27.21 45.59
C MET A 1 48.92 -26.77 46.85
N ASN A 2 50.06 -27.42 47.16
CA ASN A 2 50.91 -27.11 48.32
C ASN A 2 52.41 -27.44 48.08
N ASP A 3 52.85 -27.58 46.83
CA ASP A 3 54.17 -28.17 46.55
C ASP A 3 55.34 -27.17 46.53
N PHE A 4 55.08 -25.88 46.64
CA PHE A 4 56.11 -24.86 46.66
C PHE A 4 55.98 -23.95 47.88
N ARG A 5 56.87 -24.11 48.85
CA ARG A 5 57.05 -23.18 49.97
C ARG A 5 58.46 -22.59 49.90
N PHE A 6 58.56 -21.31 49.53
CA PHE A 6 59.83 -20.58 49.48
C PHE A 6 60.04 -19.85 50.80
N TYR A 7 61.10 -20.24 51.54
CA TYR A 7 61.31 -19.77 52.91
C TYR A 7 62.30 -18.58 53.01
N LYS A 8 63.11 -18.28 51.97
CA LYS A 8 63.99 -17.10 51.90
C LYS A 8 64.59 -16.87 50.50
N GLY A 9 64.71 -15.62 50.06
CA GLY A 9 65.41 -15.20 48.82
C GLY A 9 64.49 -14.77 47.66
N ASN A 10 65.10 -14.32 46.55
CA ASN A 10 64.42 -14.06 45.28
C ASN A 10 64.62 -15.27 44.34
N PRO A 11 63.85 -16.36 44.47
CA PRO A 11 64.09 -17.57 43.70
C PRO A 11 63.86 -17.33 42.20
N LYS A 12 64.80 -17.81 41.38
CA LYS A 12 64.64 -17.92 39.93
C LYS A 12 64.32 -19.38 39.59
N ILE A 13 63.14 -19.61 39.02
CA ILE A 13 62.67 -20.90 38.54
C ILE A 13 62.83 -20.90 37.02
N THR A 14 63.70 -21.76 36.49
CA THR A 14 63.97 -21.82 35.06
C THR A 14 63.25 -23.01 34.45
N TYR A 15 62.23 -22.73 33.65
CA TYR A 15 61.52 -23.71 32.82
C TYR A 15 61.84 -23.56 31.34
N GLY A 16 62.93 -22.86 30.99
CA GLY A 16 63.32 -22.69 29.60
C GLY A 16 63.74 -23.99 28.90
N ASN A 17 63.53 -24.07 27.58
CA ASN A 17 63.86 -25.22 26.72
C ASN A 17 63.17 -26.54 27.13
N ASN A 18 61.94 -26.46 27.62
CA ASN A 18 61.13 -27.64 27.92
C ASN A 18 60.07 -27.86 26.82
N GLN A 19 59.11 -28.73 27.09
CA GLN A 19 57.95 -29.02 26.22
C GLN A 19 56.66 -28.49 26.84
N ILE A 20 56.71 -27.33 27.52
CA ILE A 20 55.52 -26.70 28.08
C ILE A 20 54.70 -26.14 26.94
N ASP A 21 53.47 -26.62 26.80
CA ASP A 21 52.53 -26.14 25.78
C ASP A 21 51.44 -25.23 26.36
N THR A 22 51.11 -25.36 27.64
CA THR A 22 49.95 -24.68 28.23
C THR A 22 50.38 -23.90 29.47
N ILE A 23 50.04 -22.62 29.51
CA ILE A 23 50.21 -21.76 30.70
C ILE A 23 48.83 -21.54 31.32
N LEU A 24 48.52 -22.27 32.39
CA LEU A 24 47.29 -22.08 33.17
C LEU A 24 47.57 -21.17 34.35
N PHE A 25 47.00 -19.96 34.32
CA PHE A 25 47.21 -18.95 35.35
C PHE A 25 45.95 -18.79 36.21
N LYS A 26 45.56 -19.86 36.92
CA LYS A 26 44.42 -19.82 37.87
C LYS A 26 44.93 -19.68 39.31
N ASP A 27 44.20 -18.90 40.11
CA ASP A 27 44.29 -18.90 41.58
C ASP A 27 45.62 -18.46 42.22
N PHE A 28 46.34 -17.50 41.62
CA PHE A 28 47.54 -16.92 42.27
C PHE A 28 47.24 -15.87 43.35
N THR A 29 46.01 -15.37 43.45
CA THR A 29 45.58 -14.46 44.53
C THR A 29 45.74 -15.06 45.93
N ASN A 30 45.84 -16.39 46.03
CA ASN A 30 46.02 -17.11 47.29
C ASN A 30 47.48 -17.46 47.63
N PHE A 31 48.46 -17.08 46.79
CA PHE A 31 49.87 -17.27 47.13
C PHE A 31 50.31 -16.23 48.15
N THR A 32 50.23 -16.60 49.43
CA THR A 32 50.91 -15.91 50.52
C THR A 32 52.35 -16.40 50.58
N THR A 33 53.28 -15.66 49.96
CA THR A 33 54.71 -15.97 50.06
C THR A 33 55.38 -14.96 50.99
N LYS A 34 56.34 -15.40 51.81
CA LYS A 34 57.27 -14.49 52.53
C LYS A 34 58.44 -14.04 51.63
N ALA A 35 58.40 -14.35 50.33
CA ALA A 35 59.46 -14.07 49.38
C ALA A 35 59.14 -12.76 48.63
N SER A 36 60.13 -11.87 48.51
CA SER A 36 59.95 -10.53 47.95
C SER A 36 59.73 -10.51 46.44
N ARG A 37 60.22 -11.54 45.71
CA ARG A 37 60.17 -11.64 44.24
C ARG A 37 60.50 -13.05 43.74
N ILE A 38 59.68 -13.62 42.86
CA ILE A 38 59.92 -14.93 42.21
C ILE A 38 60.06 -14.68 40.71
N GLU A 39 61.16 -15.12 40.10
CA GLU A 39 61.34 -15.02 38.65
C GLU A 39 61.10 -16.38 38.00
N VAL A 40 60.24 -16.46 36.99
CA VAL A 40 59.91 -17.68 36.27
C VAL A 40 60.30 -17.49 34.80
N SER A 41 61.32 -18.21 34.32
CA SER A 41 61.75 -18.12 32.92
C SER A 41 61.09 -19.20 32.08
N LEU A 42 60.44 -18.80 30.98
CA LEU A 42 59.64 -19.66 30.08
C LEU A 42 60.24 -19.79 28.67
N GLY A 43 61.46 -19.30 28.46
CA GLY A 43 62.14 -19.26 27.15
C GLY A 43 62.07 -20.58 26.37
N ASN A 44 61.90 -20.51 25.04
CA ASN A 44 61.99 -21.66 24.13
C ASN A 44 61.05 -22.84 24.46
N ASN A 45 59.81 -22.55 24.86
CA ASN A 45 58.75 -23.56 25.01
C ASN A 45 57.73 -23.45 23.87
N PRO A 46 57.13 -24.57 23.41
CA PRO A 46 56.15 -24.59 22.33
C PRO A 46 54.74 -24.17 22.82
N ILE A 47 54.58 -22.91 23.20
CA ILE A 47 53.35 -22.42 23.85
C ILE A 47 52.14 -22.41 22.89
N ASN A 48 51.04 -23.03 23.31
CA ASN A 48 49.73 -22.95 22.69
C ASN A 48 48.95 -21.76 23.26
N CYS A 49 48.85 -20.71 22.44
CA CYS A 49 48.22 -19.44 22.74
C CYS A 49 46.70 -19.47 22.49
N ASP A 50 45.98 -20.25 23.29
CA ASP A 50 44.52 -20.36 23.22
C ASP A 50 43.82 -19.61 24.38
N CYS A 51 42.48 -19.71 24.44
CA CYS A 51 41.65 -19.07 25.46
C CYS A 51 42.11 -19.33 26.91
N ARG A 52 42.79 -20.45 27.19
CA ARG A 52 43.20 -20.84 28.54
C ARG A 52 44.33 -19.97 29.09
N MET A 53 45.02 -19.25 28.20
CA MET A 53 46.07 -18.29 28.55
C MET A 53 45.53 -16.90 28.93
N ILE A 54 44.21 -16.70 28.95
CA ILE A 54 43.63 -15.37 29.16
C ILE A 54 44.06 -14.72 30.48
N ASP A 55 44.08 -15.50 31.57
CA ASP A 55 44.47 -15.01 32.89
C ASP A 55 45.96 -14.66 32.96
N PHE A 56 46.79 -15.38 32.19
CA PHE A 56 48.21 -15.08 32.06
C PHE A 56 48.43 -13.73 31.37
N LEU A 57 47.72 -13.46 30.27
CA LEU A 57 47.82 -12.18 29.56
C LEU A 57 47.25 -11.03 30.40
N LYS A 58 46.15 -11.25 31.14
CA LYS A 58 45.62 -10.28 32.10
C LYS A 58 46.65 -9.93 33.17
N TYR A 59 47.34 -10.93 33.72
CA TYR A 59 48.43 -10.70 34.68
C TYR A 59 49.63 -9.96 34.07
N ARG A 60 50.07 -10.36 32.86
CA ARG A 60 51.15 -9.70 32.11
C ARG A 60 50.87 -8.20 31.94
N ASP A 61 49.63 -7.86 31.60
CA ASP A 61 49.19 -6.49 31.31
C ASP A 61 48.86 -5.66 32.56
N THR A 62 48.68 -6.31 33.72
CA THR A 62 48.39 -5.61 34.98
C THR A 62 49.60 -4.77 35.41
N SER A 63 49.36 -3.52 35.82
CA SER A 63 50.41 -2.61 36.29
C SER A 63 51.25 -3.25 37.41
N PRO A 64 52.58 -3.06 37.42
CA PRO A 64 53.43 -3.51 38.53
C PRO A 64 53.01 -2.97 39.91
N VAL A 65 52.27 -1.86 39.96
CA VAL A 65 51.79 -1.22 41.20
C VAL A 65 50.56 -1.94 41.78
N ASP A 66 49.70 -2.50 40.92
CA ASP A 66 48.46 -3.21 41.32
C ASP A 66 48.72 -4.67 41.68
N ARG A 67 49.88 -5.20 41.27
CA ARG A 67 50.41 -6.48 41.74
C ARG A 67 50.83 -6.30 43.19
N HIS A 68 49.95 -6.67 44.13
CA HIS A 68 50.26 -6.73 45.55
C HIS A 68 51.62 -7.45 45.75
N GLU A 69 52.34 -7.15 46.85
CA GLU A 69 53.78 -7.42 47.15
C GLU A 69 54.39 -8.83 46.88
N ASN A 70 53.68 -9.77 46.25
CA ASN A 70 54.15 -11.09 45.84
C ASN A 70 54.50 -11.09 44.33
N GLN A 71 55.64 -10.51 43.96
CA GLN A 71 56.07 -10.27 42.58
C GLN A 71 56.55 -11.55 41.86
N ILE A 72 55.63 -12.34 41.29
CA ILE A 72 56.01 -13.34 40.28
C ILE A 72 56.27 -12.61 38.95
N ILE A 73 57.49 -12.69 38.45
CA ILE A 73 57.90 -12.08 37.18
C ILE A 73 58.16 -13.19 36.19
N PHE A 74 57.39 -13.20 35.11
CA PHE A 74 57.62 -14.11 34.01
C PHE A 74 58.64 -13.51 33.05
N ASP A 75 59.80 -14.15 32.96
CA ASP A 75 60.76 -13.90 31.88
C ASP A 75 60.32 -14.69 30.64
N ILE A 76 59.65 -13.97 29.75
CA ILE A 76 59.11 -14.46 28.48
C ILE A 76 59.99 -14.07 27.27
N GLN A 77 61.21 -13.56 27.50
CA GLN A 77 62.08 -13.18 26.40
C GLN A 77 62.37 -14.38 25.50
N GLY A 78 62.24 -14.19 24.18
CA GLY A 78 62.42 -15.26 23.18
C GLY A 78 61.30 -16.32 23.14
N THR A 79 60.20 -16.14 23.89
CA THR A 79 59.06 -17.07 23.83
C THR A 79 57.99 -16.55 22.89
N SER A 80 57.59 -17.39 21.93
CA SER A 80 56.53 -17.10 20.97
C SER A 80 55.51 -18.24 20.96
N CYS A 81 54.30 -17.94 20.47
CA CYS A 81 53.28 -18.95 20.25
C CYS A 81 53.75 -19.99 19.22
N ALA A 82 53.60 -21.27 19.54
CA ALA A 82 53.75 -22.38 18.61
C ALA A 82 52.41 -22.74 17.94
N GLU A 83 51.32 -22.61 18.70
CA GLU A 83 49.94 -22.83 18.28
C GLU A 83 49.03 -21.69 18.79
N PRO A 84 47.84 -21.48 18.21
CA PRO A 84 47.37 -22.04 16.93
C PRO A 84 48.13 -21.45 15.73
N ILE A 85 47.89 -21.97 14.53
CA ILE A 85 48.68 -21.62 13.34
C ILE A 85 48.60 -20.12 12.99
N GLU A 86 47.46 -19.49 13.30
CA GLU A 86 47.20 -18.07 13.10
C GLU A 86 48.07 -17.19 14.00
N LEU A 87 48.46 -17.69 15.18
CA LEU A 87 49.28 -16.98 16.16
C LEU A 87 50.74 -17.44 16.14
N LYS A 88 51.09 -18.43 15.33
CA LYS A 88 52.43 -19.00 15.28
C LYS A 88 53.50 -17.92 15.09
N SER A 89 54.57 -18.04 15.87
CA SER A 89 55.69 -17.08 15.93
C SER A 89 55.37 -15.71 16.54
N THR A 90 54.13 -15.47 16.99
CA THR A 90 53.79 -14.23 17.71
C THR A 90 54.47 -14.20 19.07
N PRO A 91 55.29 -13.17 19.38
CA PRO A 91 55.93 -13.06 20.68
C PRO A 91 54.90 -12.88 21.80
N LEU A 92 55.08 -13.61 22.91
CA LEU A 92 54.18 -13.49 24.07
C LEU A 92 54.15 -12.07 24.67
N SER A 93 55.17 -11.25 24.44
CA SER A 93 55.22 -9.85 24.88
C SER A 93 54.28 -8.92 24.10
N LYS A 94 53.89 -9.31 22.88
CA LYS A 94 53.03 -8.52 21.97
C LYS A 94 51.68 -9.17 21.69
N LEU A 95 51.42 -10.32 22.29
CA LEU A 95 50.20 -11.08 22.06
C LEU A 95 48.97 -10.33 22.60
N ASP A 96 48.00 -10.06 21.74
CA ASP A 96 46.73 -9.45 22.13
C ASP A 96 45.80 -10.50 22.76
N LYS A 97 45.18 -10.16 23.89
CA LYS A 97 44.24 -11.01 24.62
C LYS A 97 42.93 -11.24 23.86
N THR A 98 42.54 -10.31 22.97
CA THR A 98 41.36 -10.46 22.11
C THR A 98 41.54 -11.51 21.02
N ALA A 99 42.77 -11.91 20.71
CA ALA A 99 43.09 -12.93 19.72
C ALA A 99 43.00 -14.36 20.27
N LEU A 100 42.89 -14.53 21.59
CA LEU A 100 42.83 -15.85 22.22
C LEU A 100 41.44 -16.47 22.07
N GLU A 101 41.37 -17.61 21.38
CA GLU A 101 40.18 -18.45 21.31
C GLU A 101 40.54 -19.94 21.43
N CYS A 102 39.58 -20.76 21.85
CA CYS A 102 39.77 -22.21 21.91
C CYS A 102 38.54 -22.97 21.41
N LEU A 103 38.80 -24.09 20.74
CA LEU A 103 37.75 -24.99 20.26
C LEU A 103 37.13 -25.74 21.44
N VAL A 104 35.81 -25.66 21.57
CA VAL A 104 35.04 -26.33 22.61
C VAL A 104 34.78 -27.79 22.20
N LYS A 105 35.61 -28.71 22.70
CA LYS A 105 35.51 -30.14 22.41
C LYS A 105 34.33 -30.82 23.12
N ASP A 106 34.08 -30.45 24.37
CA ASP A 106 32.95 -30.94 25.16
C ASP A 106 32.16 -29.75 25.75
N PRO A 107 31.07 -29.32 25.07
CA PRO A 107 30.22 -28.22 25.55
C PRO A 107 29.59 -28.47 26.92
N SER A 108 29.43 -29.73 27.32
CA SER A 108 28.76 -30.11 28.57
C SER A 108 29.50 -29.61 29.80
N ILE A 109 30.84 -29.57 29.73
CA ILE A 109 31.72 -29.06 30.81
C ILE A 109 31.40 -27.59 31.12
N LEU A 110 31.04 -26.82 30.10
CA LEU A 110 30.69 -25.40 30.22
C LEU A 110 29.19 -25.16 30.41
N ASN A 111 28.39 -26.22 30.59
CA ASN A 111 26.94 -26.18 30.59
C ASN A 111 26.36 -25.50 29.34
N ALA A 112 26.97 -25.76 28.18
CA ALA A 112 26.59 -25.22 26.87
C ALA A 112 26.21 -26.35 25.90
N THR A 113 25.69 -26.00 24.73
CA THR A 113 25.42 -26.95 23.63
C THR A 113 26.03 -26.42 22.34
N CYS A 114 26.63 -27.30 21.53
CA CYS A 114 27.06 -26.97 20.19
C CYS A 114 26.14 -27.66 19.16
N PRO A 115 25.51 -26.92 18.23
CA PRO A 115 24.66 -27.53 17.20
C PRO A 115 25.42 -28.57 16.35
N LYS A 116 24.69 -29.60 15.90
CA LYS A 116 25.27 -30.65 15.04
C LYS A 116 25.88 -30.02 13.78
N ASN A 117 27.04 -30.53 13.39
CA ASN A 117 27.81 -30.04 12.23
C ASN A 117 28.28 -28.58 12.35
N CYS A 118 28.26 -27.97 13.53
CA CYS A 118 28.90 -26.68 13.78
C CYS A 118 30.15 -26.82 14.64
N GLN A 119 30.98 -25.78 14.67
CA GLN A 119 32.11 -25.69 15.58
C GLN A 119 31.89 -24.53 16.55
N CYS A 120 32.05 -24.80 17.84
CA CYS A 120 31.87 -23.81 18.88
C CYS A 120 33.21 -23.43 19.49
N TRP A 121 33.41 -22.15 19.71
CA TRP A 121 34.65 -21.58 20.23
C TRP A 121 34.36 -20.69 21.43
N ASP A 122 35.23 -20.76 22.42
CA ASP A 122 35.21 -19.91 23.60
C ASP A 122 36.27 -18.81 23.43
N ARG A 123 35.81 -17.56 23.50
CA ARG A 123 36.66 -16.38 23.67
C ARG A 123 36.39 -15.80 25.04
N SER A 124 37.25 -16.14 25.99
CA SER A 124 37.04 -15.83 27.40
C SER A 124 37.34 -14.39 27.78
N GLU A 125 37.96 -13.58 26.90
CA GLU A 125 38.27 -12.17 27.16
C GLU A 125 36.99 -11.35 27.39
N ASP A 126 36.02 -11.51 26.50
CA ASP A 126 34.74 -10.78 26.50
C ASP A 126 33.53 -11.70 26.71
N GLN A 127 33.78 -12.96 27.12
CA GLN A 127 32.74 -13.96 27.36
C GLN A 127 31.90 -14.22 26.09
N ALA A 128 32.54 -14.40 24.94
CA ALA A 128 31.87 -14.71 23.69
C ALA A 128 31.84 -16.22 23.42
N TYR A 129 30.64 -16.78 23.21
CA TYR A 129 30.45 -18.14 22.73
C TYR A 129 30.17 -18.10 21.22
N ARG A 130 31.19 -18.44 20.42
CA ARG A 130 31.16 -18.28 18.96
C ARG A 130 30.74 -19.57 18.30
N ILE A 131 29.56 -19.59 17.69
CA ILE A 131 29.00 -20.75 17.01
C ILE A 131 29.21 -20.59 15.50
N LYS A 132 30.21 -21.30 14.95
CA LYS A 132 30.60 -21.27 13.54
C LYS A 132 29.88 -22.42 12.79
N CYS A 133 28.78 -22.09 12.12
CA CYS A 133 27.93 -22.98 11.31
C CYS A 133 27.98 -22.64 9.81
N SER A 134 29.03 -21.97 9.34
CA SER A 134 29.16 -21.59 7.94
C SER A 134 29.45 -22.77 7.02
N ASN A 135 28.94 -22.73 5.78
CA ASN A 135 29.15 -23.75 4.75
C ASN A 135 28.76 -25.17 5.20
N ARG A 136 27.56 -25.31 5.77
CA ARG A 136 27.04 -26.58 6.33
C ARG A 136 25.77 -27.08 5.62
N ASN A 137 25.42 -26.50 4.48
CA ASN A 137 24.20 -26.81 3.72
C ASN A 137 22.92 -26.70 4.57
N LEU A 138 22.89 -25.80 5.55
CA LEU A 138 21.74 -25.61 6.42
C LEU A 138 20.60 -24.92 5.66
N THR A 139 19.38 -25.45 5.79
CA THR A 139 18.17 -24.80 5.25
C THR A 139 17.43 -23.96 6.30
N LYS A 140 17.75 -24.18 7.58
CA LYS A 140 17.20 -23.49 8.74
C LYS A 140 18.29 -23.28 9.79
N ALA A 141 18.16 -22.24 10.58
CA ALA A 141 19.00 -22.05 11.76
C ALA A 141 18.67 -23.11 12.86
N PRO A 142 19.58 -23.36 13.81
CA PRO A 142 19.30 -24.21 14.97
C PRO A 142 18.04 -23.77 15.75
N GLU A 143 17.23 -24.70 16.24
CA GLU A 143 15.97 -24.34 16.93
C GLU A 143 16.18 -23.68 18.30
N SER A 144 17.33 -23.92 18.93
CA SER A 144 17.70 -23.35 20.22
C SER A 144 19.21 -23.25 20.35
N LEU A 145 19.67 -22.30 21.16
CA LEU A 145 21.08 -22.12 21.49
C LEU A 145 21.27 -22.21 23.01
N LYS A 146 22.42 -22.70 23.45
CA LYS A 146 22.80 -22.70 24.87
C LYS A 146 24.28 -22.38 25.01
N ALA A 147 24.57 -21.20 25.56
CA ALA A 147 25.92 -20.76 25.87
C ALA A 147 26.20 -20.88 27.39
N PRO A 148 27.47 -20.81 27.80
CA PRO A 148 27.82 -20.76 29.21
C PRO A 148 27.19 -19.54 29.91
N LYS A 149 26.98 -19.62 31.22
CA LYS A 149 26.35 -18.54 31.98
C LYS A 149 27.17 -17.25 31.88
N GLY A 150 26.51 -16.15 31.52
CA GLY A 150 27.13 -14.82 31.37
C GLY A 150 27.75 -14.57 30.00
N TYR A 151 27.74 -15.56 29.10
CA TYR A 151 28.29 -15.40 27.76
C TYR A 151 27.27 -14.79 26.80
N HIS A 152 27.75 -13.97 25.87
CA HIS A 152 27.00 -13.56 24.70
C HIS A 152 27.29 -14.50 23.52
N ILE A 153 26.42 -14.51 22.51
CA ILE A 153 26.52 -15.44 21.38
C ILE A 153 26.90 -14.70 20.09
N GLU A 154 27.95 -15.17 19.43
CA GLU A 154 28.24 -14.84 18.04
C GLU A 154 27.86 -16.02 17.14
N LEU A 155 26.80 -15.87 16.35
CA LEU A 155 26.29 -16.92 15.48
C LEU A 155 26.66 -16.63 14.02
N ASN A 156 27.47 -17.52 13.44
CA ASN A 156 27.83 -17.46 12.03
C ASN A 156 27.10 -18.57 11.25
N LEU A 157 26.16 -18.17 10.41
CA LEU A 157 25.35 -19.02 9.54
C LEU A 157 25.59 -18.72 8.05
N SER A 158 26.71 -18.09 7.71
CA SER A 158 26.98 -17.67 6.34
C SER A 158 27.19 -18.84 5.37
N SER A 159 26.95 -18.60 4.07
CA SER A 159 27.14 -19.60 3.01
C SER A 159 26.32 -20.88 3.26
N ASN A 160 25.01 -20.70 3.45
CA ASN A 160 24.05 -21.79 3.64
C ASN A 160 22.85 -21.58 2.69
N GLN A 161 21.76 -22.32 2.90
CA GLN A 161 20.52 -22.24 2.11
C GLN A 161 19.34 -21.81 3.00
N ILE A 162 19.60 -20.93 3.98
CA ILE A 162 18.60 -20.46 4.92
C ILE A 162 17.62 -19.51 4.21
N LYS A 163 16.32 -19.80 4.32
CA LYS A 163 15.24 -19.01 3.69
C LYS A 163 14.67 -17.91 4.58
N GLN A 164 14.77 -18.08 5.89
CA GLN A 164 14.17 -17.20 6.89
C GLN A 164 15.14 -17.01 8.04
N MET A 165 15.20 -15.78 8.57
CA MET A 165 15.98 -15.49 9.76
C MET A 165 15.45 -16.28 10.97
N PRO A 166 16.31 -16.65 11.94
CA PRO A 166 15.85 -17.20 13.20
C PRO A 166 15.08 -16.15 14.01
N SER A 167 14.00 -16.57 14.66
CA SER A 167 13.27 -15.71 15.59
C SER A 167 14.07 -15.53 16.88
N MET A 168 14.22 -14.28 17.32
CA MET A 168 14.92 -13.94 18.57
C MET A 168 14.12 -14.33 19.82
N LEU A 169 12.88 -14.79 19.64
CA LEU A 169 12.03 -15.36 20.69
C LEU A 169 12.40 -16.82 21.02
N GLN A 170 13.20 -17.47 20.17
CA GLN A 170 13.64 -18.85 20.42
C GLN A 170 14.64 -18.93 21.59
N PRO A 171 14.65 -20.04 22.36
CA PRO A 171 15.52 -20.18 23.51
C PRO A 171 17.00 -19.96 23.17
N GLY A 172 17.64 -19.06 23.91
CA GLY A 172 19.05 -18.70 23.76
C GLY A 172 19.36 -17.68 22.68
N TYR A 173 18.47 -17.42 21.72
CA TYR A 173 18.66 -16.39 20.69
C TYR A 173 18.65 -14.97 21.27
N GLU A 174 18.03 -14.77 22.43
CA GLU A 174 18.05 -13.49 23.16
C GLU A 174 19.47 -12.99 23.51
N TYR A 175 20.45 -13.91 23.61
CA TYR A 175 21.86 -13.60 23.90
C TYR A 175 22.71 -13.37 22.65
N VAL A 176 22.12 -13.44 21.45
CA VAL A 176 22.85 -13.21 20.18
C VAL A 176 23.15 -11.72 20.03
N THR A 177 24.44 -11.39 19.93
CA THR A 177 24.93 -10.04 19.66
C THR A 177 25.51 -9.90 18.26
N LYS A 178 25.98 -11.00 17.66
CA LYS A 178 26.47 -11.02 16.29
C LYS A 178 25.78 -12.11 15.50
N LEU A 179 25.09 -11.74 14.43
CA LEU A 179 24.39 -12.65 13.53
C LEU A 179 24.89 -12.45 12.10
N ILE A 180 25.60 -13.45 11.59
CA ILE A 180 26.15 -13.44 10.24
C ILE A 180 25.29 -14.37 9.37
N LEU A 181 24.54 -13.79 8.43
CA LEU A 181 23.64 -14.51 7.52
C LEU A 181 23.99 -14.26 6.05
N SER A 182 25.18 -13.73 5.78
CA SER A 182 25.71 -13.49 4.43
C SER A 182 25.65 -14.74 3.56
N ASN A 183 25.38 -14.57 2.26
CA ASN A 183 25.34 -15.69 1.29
C ASN A 183 24.34 -16.79 1.68
N ASN A 184 23.06 -16.41 1.76
CA ASN A 184 21.92 -17.30 1.99
C ASN A 184 20.81 -17.01 0.96
N ILE A 185 19.60 -17.52 1.17
CA ILE A 185 18.45 -17.30 0.29
C ILE A 185 17.29 -16.62 1.03
N ILE A 186 17.62 -15.71 1.95
CA ILE A 186 16.64 -14.96 2.74
C ILE A 186 15.97 -13.92 1.86
N SER A 187 14.63 -13.92 1.82
CA SER A 187 13.83 -12.99 1.02
C SER A 187 13.04 -11.97 1.84
N GLU A 188 12.92 -12.16 3.15
CA GLU A 188 12.16 -11.28 4.04
C GLU A 188 12.81 -11.22 5.43
N VAL A 189 12.69 -10.06 6.09
CA VAL A 189 13.10 -9.84 7.48
C VAL A 189 11.87 -9.62 8.34
N GLN A 190 11.71 -10.42 9.39
CA GLN A 190 10.59 -10.32 10.33
C GLN A 190 11.00 -9.54 11.59
N LEU A 191 10.05 -8.85 12.23
CA LEU A 191 10.31 -8.01 13.40
C LEU A 191 10.82 -8.79 14.62
N ASP A 192 10.36 -10.03 14.78
CA ASP A 192 10.76 -10.93 15.86
C ASP A 192 12.18 -11.50 15.65
N SER A 193 12.73 -11.39 14.44
CA SER A 193 14.09 -11.80 14.09
C SER A 193 15.14 -10.74 14.47
N ILE A 194 14.71 -9.61 15.06
CA ILE A 194 15.56 -8.48 15.44
C ILE A 194 15.49 -8.25 16.96
N SER A 195 16.65 -8.30 17.62
CA SER A 195 16.80 -8.13 19.07
C SER A 195 17.53 -6.83 19.41
N ASN A 196 17.24 -6.26 20.59
CA ASN A 196 17.93 -5.07 21.12
C ASN A 196 19.38 -5.34 21.52
N ASN A 197 19.77 -6.61 21.63
CA ASN A 197 21.14 -7.03 21.92
C ASN A 197 22.03 -7.09 20.67
N LEU A 198 21.45 -6.99 19.48
CA LEU A 198 22.18 -7.15 18.23
C LEU A 198 23.14 -5.98 17.99
N GLU A 199 24.42 -6.31 17.85
CA GLU A 199 25.52 -5.39 17.56
C GLU A 199 25.95 -5.48 16.11
N ILE A 200 25.96 -6.68 15.54
CA ILE A 200 26.41 -6.95 14.18
C ILE A 200 25.37 -7.80 13.47
N LEU A 201 24.88 -7.31 12.35
CA LEU A 201 23.97 -8.03 11.45
C LEU A 201 24.49 -7.98 10.02
N THR A 202 24.74 -9.13 9.41
CA THR A 202 25.08 -9.20 7.99
C THR A 202 24.02 -9.99 7.24
N LEU A 203 23.44 -9.37 6.21
CA LEU A 203 22.40 -9.91 5.35
C LEU A 203 22.78 -9.73 3.87
N ASP A 204 24.04 -9.42 3.58
CA ASP A 204 24.55 -9.29 2.22
C ASP A 204 24.47 -10.61 1.45
N SER A 205 24.45 -10.54 0.12
CA SER A 205 24.38 -11.72 -0.75
C SER A 205 23.17 -12.62 -0.44
N ASN A 206 21.98 -12.02 -0.33
CA ASN A 206 20.71 -12.72 -0.09
C ASN A 206 19.71 -12.44 -1.22
N ARG A 207 18.41 -12.65 -0.98
CA ARG A 207 17.32 -12.42 -1.94
C ARG A 207 16.35 -11.34 -1.46
N LEU A 208 16.82 -10.40 -0.64
CA LEU A 208 16.01 -9.31 -0.12
C LEU A 208 15.72 -8.31 -1.23
N THR A 209 14.43 -7.99 -1.42
CA THR A 209 13.99 -7.01 -2.42
C THR A 209 13.54 -5.70 -1.80
N LYS A 210 13.04 -5.74 -0.56
CA LYS A 210 12.61 -4.59 0.23
C LYS A 210 12.73 -4.89 1.73
N LEU A 211 12.75 -3.84 2.55
CA LEU A 211 12.55 -3.93 3.99
C LEU A 211 11.27 -3.19 4.34
N GLU A 212 10.39 -3.83 5.10
CA GLU A 212 9.14 -3.20 5.54
C GLU A 212 9.44 -1.98 6.45
N PRO A 213 8.62 -0.91 6.41
CA PRO A 213 8.85 0.29 7.22
C PRO A 213 9.02 0.00 8.72
N SER A 214 8.25 -0.95 9.24
CA SER A 214 8.36 -1.39 10.64
C SER A 214 9.73 -1.99 10.98
N VAL A 215 10.35 -2.71 10.02
CA VAL A 215 11.69 -3.30 10.16
C VAL A 215 12.75 -2.21 10.12
N LEU A 216 12.63 -1.24 9.21
CA LEU A 216 13.52 -0.07 9.14
C LEU A 216 13.49 0.71 10.45
N ASP A 217 12.29 1.01 10.96
CA ASP A 217 12.12 1.68 12.24
C ASP A 217 12.72 0.90 13.42
N ARG A 218 12.57 -0.43 13.41
CA ARG A 218 13.18 -1.27 14.44
C ARG A 218 14.71 -1.18 14.38
N LEU A 219 15.29 -1.31 13.18
CA LEU A 219 16.74 -1.23 12.95
C LEU A 219 17.30 0.15 13.34
N ARG A 220 16.57 1.24 13.06
CA ARG A 220 16.95 2.61 13.47
C ARG A 220 17.13 2.74 14.97
N LYS A 221 16.22 2.11 15.73
CA LYS A 221 16.10 2.22 17.19
C LYS A 221 16.95 1.20 17.96
N LEU A 222 17.73 0.36 17.27
CA LEU A 222 18.60 -0.60 17.96
C LEU A 222 19.75 0.12 18.68
N PRO A 223 19.83 0.04 20.02
CA PRO A 223 20.77 0.86 20.78
C PRO A 223 22.23 0.39 20.67
N LYS A 224 22.44 -0.89 20.36
CA LYS A 224 23.78 -1.51 20.32
C LYS A 224 24.27 -1.82 18.92
N LEU A 225 23.47 -1.60 17.88
CA LEU A 225 23.85 -1.93 16.51
C LEU A 225 25.04 -1.06 16.10
N LYS A 226 26.13 -1.73 15.73
CA LYS A 226 27.43 -1.15 15.34
C LYS A 226 27.82 -1.49 13.91
N HIS A 227 27.26 -2.55 13.33
CA HIS A 227 27.59 -3.00 11.98
C HIS A 227 26.37 -3.59 11.29
N LEU A 228 26.12 -3.14 10.06
CA LEU A 228 25.03 -3.63 9.21
C LEU A 228 25.53 -3.79 7.77
N GLU A 229 25.24 -4.94 7.16
CA GLU A 229 25.54 -5.19 5.75
C GLU A 229 24.28 -5.66 5.02
N LEU A 230 23.96 -4.97 3.93
CA LEU A 230 22.75 -5.18 3.10
C LEU A 230 23.07 -5.22 1.59
N HIS A 231 24.35 -5.11 1.19
CA HIS A 231 24.75 -5.08 -0.22
C HIS A 231 24.52 -6.44 -0.90
N ASP A 232 24.69 -6.50 -2.22
CA ASP A 232 24.51 -7.73 -3.01
C ASP A 232 23.15 -8.41 -2.80
N ASN A 233 22.08 -7.61 -2.72
CA ASN A 233 20.70 -8.06 -2.69
C ASN A 233 19.93 -7.37 -3.83
N PRO A 234 18.91 -8.03 -4.41
CA PRO A 234 18.12 -7.50 -5.53
C PRO A 234 17.12 -6.42 -5.08
N TRP A 235 17.62 -5.29 -4.54
CA TRP A 235 16.77 -4.22 -4.03
C TRP A 235 15.94 -3.57 -5.13
N ILE A 236 14.63 -3.50 -4.91
CA ILE A 236 13.71 -2.74 -5.75
C ILE A 236 13.85 -1.26 -5.38
N CYS A 237 14.00 -0.41 -6.39
CA CYS A 237 14.09 1.03 -6.25
C CYS A 237 12.94 1.70 -7.02
N ASP A 238 11.82 1.89 -6.33
CA ASP A 238 10.63 2.56 -6.80
C ASP A 238 10.16 3.61 -5.78
N CYS A 239 8.97 4.19 -5.98
CA CYS A 239 8.43 5.20 -5.07
C CYS A 239 8.25 4.73 -3.63
N ASP A 240 8.16 3.42 -3.36
CA ASP A 240 8.04 2.88 -2.00
C ASP A 240 9.41 2.72 -1.31
N THR A 241 10.52 2.86 -2.05
CA THR A 241 11.90 2.71 -1.55
C THR A 241 12.45 3.97 -0.87
N VAL A 242 11.71 5.09 -0.85
CA VAL A 242 12.21 6.37 -0.31
C VAL A 242 12.66 6.27 1.16
N ASP A 243 11.88 5.58 2.01
CA ASP A 243 12.25 5.39 3.43
C ASP A 243 13.54 4.54 3.58
N PHE A 244 13.73 3.57 2.69
CA PHE A 244 14.94 2.75 2.65
C PHE A 244 16.17 3.57 2.18
N LEU A 245 16.00 4.45 1.20
CA LEU A 245 17.05 5.40 0.79
C LEU A 245 17.51 6.26 1.98
N GLU A 246 16.56 6.86 2.70
CA GLU A 246 16.86 7.67 3.89
C GLU A 246 17.56 6.85 4.97
N PHE A 247 17.07 5.64 5.23
CA PHE A 247 17.70 4.70 6.15
C PHE A 247 19.17 4.41 5.80
N ILE A 248 19.47 4.10 4.54
CA ILE A 248 20.85 3.83 4.09
C ILE A 248 21.74 5.06 4.27
N LYS A 249 21.23 6.26 3.95
CA LYS A 249 21.96 7.53 4.16
C LYS A 249 22.24 7.79 5.64
N GLU A 250 21.26 7.56 6.51
CA GLU A 250 21.40 7.72 7.97
C GLU A 250 22.44 6.74 8.55
N LYS A 251 22.40 5.47 8.12
CA LYS A 251 23.24 4.40 8.68
C LYS A 251 24.59 4.23 7.98
N ILE A 252 24.95 5.05 6.99
CA ILE A 252 26.19 4.89 6.21
C ILE A 252 27.47 4.96 7.07
N SER A 253 27.43 5.68 8.19
CA SER A 253 28.54 5.79 9.15
C SER A 253 28.77 4.50 9.94
N LEU A 254 27.76 3.64 10.02
CA LEU A 254 27.80 2.36 10.71
C LEU A 254 28.66 1.33 9.97
N SER A 255 28.57 1.32 8.64
CA SER A 255 29.32 0.40 7.79
C SER A 255 29.54 1.01 6.41
N LEU A 256 30.82 1.13 6.02
CA LEU A 256 31.21 1.61 4.69
C LEU A 256 30.64 0.73 3.56
N LYS A 257 30.30 -0.52 3.85
CA LYS A 257 29.71 -1.47 2.89
C LYS A 257 28.28 -1.12 2.51
N LEU A 258 27.57 -0.30 3.29
CA LEU A 258 26.24 0.20 2.91
C LEU A 258 26.30 1.10 1.66
N LYS A 259 27.46 1.67 1.33
CA LYS A 259 27.69 2.37 0.06
C LYS A 259 27.59 1.45 -1.17
N ASN A 260 27.72 0.14 -0.99
CA ASN A 260 27.64 -0.83 -2.08
C ASN A 260 26.22 -1.38 -2.26
N VAL A 261 25.22 -0.86 -1.53
CA VAL A 261 23.82 -1.22 -1.74
C VAL A 261 23.35 -0.60 -3.06
N THR A 262 23.00 -1.43 -4.03
CA THR A 262 22.59 -1.02 -5.38
C THR A 262 21.17 -1.47 -5.69
N CYS A 263 20.50 -0.75 -6.59
CA CYS A 263 19.24 -1.20 -7.19
C CYS A 263 19.48 -2.33 -8.17
N ASP A 264 18.61 -3.35 -8.17
CA ASP A 264 18.69 -4.51 -9.07
C ASP A 264 18.72 -4.08 -10.56
N SER A 265 17.84 -3.13 -10.92
CA SER A 265 17.65 -2.68 -12.30
C SER A 265 18.77 -1.79 -12.86
N LEU A 266 19.59 -1.17 -12.00
CA LEU A 266 20.46 -0.06 -12.40
C LEU A 266 21.94 -0.25 -12.03
N SER A 267 22.28 -1.28 -11.23
CA SER A 267 23.64 -1.45 -10.66
C SER A 267 24.21 -0.17 -10.02
N TYR A 268 23.34 0.78 -9.69
CA TYR A 268 23.70 2.11 -9.22
C TYR A 268 23.51 2.17 -7.71
N PRO A 269 24.46 2.76 -6.95
CA PRO A 269 24.37 2.82 -5.50
C PRO A 269 23.19 3.67 -5.03
N ILE A 270 22.33 3.11 -4.17
CA ILE A 270 21.14 3.78 -3.63
C ILE A 270 21.54 5.08 -2.92
N PHE A 271 22.64 5.09 -2.16
CA PHE A 271 23.05 6.25 -1.39
C PHE A 271 23.36 7.50 -2.25
N GLN A 272 23.69 7.31 -3.53
CA GLN A 272 23.98 8.40 -4.46
C GLN A 272 22.72 8.94 -5.14
N MET A 273 21.60 8.22 -5.05
CA MET A 273 20.35 8.61 -5.71
C MET A 273 19.62 9.71 -4.94
N THR A 274 18.88 10.50 -5.70
CA THR A 274 17.90 11.47 -5.21
C THR A 274 16.51 10.86 -5.16
N GLN A 275 15.61 11.47 -4.38
CA GLN A 275 14.22 11.02 -4.29
C GLN A 275 13.48 11.15 -5.65
N GLU A 276 13.85 12.15 -6.46
CA GLU A 276 13.29 12.39 -7.79
C GLU A 276 13.73 11.33 -8.82
N GLU A 277 14.94 10.78 -8.66
CA GLU A 277 15.46 9.68 -9.50
C GLU A 277 14.83 8.32 -9.14
N ILE A 278 14.51 8.10 -7.86
CA ILE A 278 13.85 6.86 -7.38
C ILE A 278 12.35 6.89 -7.67
N CYS A 279 11.69 8.03 -7.44
CA CYS A 279 10.26 8.20 -7.63
C CYS A 279 9.99 9.22 -8.74
N TYR A 280 10.24 8.80 -9.99
CA TYR A 280 9.88 9.59 -11.16
C TYR A 280 8.38 9.44 -11.45
N VAL A 281 7.58 10.41 -11.01
CA VAL A 281 6.22 10.58 -11.52
C VAL A 281 6.30 11.48 -12.75
N PRO A 282 6.04 10.97 -13.96
CA PRO A 282 6.21 11.76 -15.16
C PRO A 282 5.23 12.93 -15.15
N VAL A 283 5.73 14.14 -15.38
CA VAL A 283 4.91 15.37 -15.50
C VAL A 283 3.81 15.20 -16.55
N SER A 284 4.01 14.32 -17.54
CA SER A 284 2.99 13.95 -18.53
C SER A 284 1.71 13.41 -17.89
N PHE A 285 1.77 12.72 -16.75
CA PHE A 285 0.58 12.24 -16.05
C PHE A 285 -0.32 13.40 -15.60
N PHE A 286 0.25 14.43 -14.99
CA PHE A 286 -0.48 15.62 -14.56
C PHE A 286 -1.03 16.42 -15.76
N ILE A 287 -0.26 16.52 -16.85
CA ILE A 287 -0.70 17.18 -18.09
C ILE A 287 -1.90 16.42 -18.70
N ILE A 288 -1.84 15.09 -18.79
CA ILE A 288 -2.93 14.26 -19.33
C ILE A 288 -4.18 14.41 -18.45
N ALA A 289 -4.04 14.30 -17.13
CA ALA A 289 -5.16 14.44 -16.20
C ALA A 289 -5.82 15.83 -16.32
N GLY A 290 -5.03 16.91 -16.36
CA GLY A 290 -5.53 18.27 -16.55
C GLY A 290 -6.25 18.45 -17.90
N SER A 291 -5.70 17.87 -18.97
CA SER A 291 -6.28 17.92 -20.32
C SER A 291 -7.65 17.23 -20.35
N VAL A 292 -7.77 16.04 -19.75
CA VAL A 292 -9.04 15.29 -19.68
C VAL A 292 -10.10 16.06 -18.90
N ILE A 293 -9.73 16.66 -17.76
CA ILE A 293 -10.65 17.46 -16.96
C ILE A 293 -11.14 18.69 -17.73
N ALA A 294 -10.26 19.38 -18.45
CA ALA A 294 -10.61 20.54 -19.26
C ALA A 294 -11.57 20.16 -20.41
N ILE A 295 -11.32 19.03 -21.10
CA ILE A 295 -12.18 18.52 -22.17
C ILE A 295 -13.55 18.13 -21.62
N LEU A 296 -13.61 17.46 -20.46
CA LEU A 296 -14.87 17.14 -19.79
C LEU A 296 -15.66 18.40 -19.43
N GLY A 297 -14.99 19.41 -18.87
CA GLY A 297 -15.59 20.70 -18.54
C GLY A 297 -16.17 21.41 -19.77
N LEU A 298 -15.44 21.42 -20.89
CA LEU A 298 -15.92 21.97 -22.16
C LEU A 298 -17.10 21.19 -22.74
N LEU A 299 -17.06 19.85 -22.70
CA LEU A 299 -18.17 19.01 -23.15
C LEU A 299 -19.43 19.25 -22.33
N ILE A 300 -19.31 19.29 -21.00
CA ILE A 300 -20.44 19.58 -20.10
C ILE A 300 -20.97 20.99 -20.37
N GLY A 301 -20.08 21.98 -20.52
CA GLY A 301 -20.47 23.36 -20.85
C GLY A 301 -21.19 23.46 -22.20
N MET A 302 -20.72 22.77 -23.24
CA MET A 302 -21.39 22.71 -24.53
C MET A 302 -22.74 22.00 -24.45
N LEU A 303 -22.83 20.86 -23.78
CA LEU A 303 -24.09 20.14 -23.58
C LEU A 303 -25.11 20.98 -22.82
N ALA A 304 -24.68 21.70 -21.78
CA ALA A 304 -25.53 22.63 -21.05
C ALA A 304 -25.99 23.79 -21.95
N ALA A 305 -25.10 24.40 -22.73
CA ALA A 305 -25.43 25.48 -23.66
C ALA A 305 -26.42 25.03 -24.75
N ILE A 306 -26.21 23.84 -25.33
CA ILE A 306 -27.12 23.21 -26.30
C ILE A 306 -28.47 22.95 -25.64
N TYR A 307 -28.48 22.36 -24.44
CA TYR A 307 -29.71 22.09 -23.69
C TYR A 307 -30.49 23.37 -23.39
N HIS A 308 -29.82 24.44 -22.97
CA HIS A 308 -30.47 25.71 -22.66
C HIS A 308 -30.99 26.43 -23.89
N THR A 309 -30.24 26.41 -25.01
CA THR A 309 -30.66 27.03 -26.28
C THR A 309 -31.85 26.30 -26.89
N TYR A 310 -31.84 24.97 -26.88
CA TYR A 310 -32.84 24.13 -27.56
C TYR A 310 -33.81 23.45 -26.60
N LYS A 311 -33.98 24.00 -25.38
CA LYS A 311 -34.74 23.38 -24.29
C LYS A 311 -36.13 22.91 -24.71
N ARG A 312 -36.86 23.74 -25.46
CA ARG A 312 -38.24 23.43 -25.87
C ARG A 312 -38.29 22.30 -26.90
N GLU A 313 -37.42 22.38 -27.91
CA GLU A 313 -37.33 21.41 -29.00
C GLU A 313 -36.85 20.04 -28.50
N ILE A 314 -35.86 20.02 -27.60
CA ILE A 314 -35.38 18.79 -26.94
C ILE A 314 -36.50 18.15 -26.12
N LYS A 315 -37.27 18.94 -25.35
CA LYS A 315 -38.43 18.42 -24.59
C LYS A 315 -39.50 17.83 -25.52
N VAL A 316 -39.83 18.51 -26.62
CA VAL A 316 -40.79 18.03 -27.63
C VAL A 316 -40.28 16.75 -28.28
N TRP A 317 -39.00 16.70 -28.67
CA TRP A 317 -38.39 15.53 -29.28
C TRP A 317 -38.34 14.32 -28.33
N LEU A 318 -37.98 14.53 -27.06
CA LEU A 318 -37.99 13.49 -26.01
C LEU A 318 -39.39 12.92 -25.80
N TYR A 319 -40.41 13.79 -25.73
CA TYR A 319 -41.81 13.37 -25.58
C TYR A 319 -42.30 12.58 -26.80
N ALA A 320 -42.03 13.07 -28.02
CA ALA A 320 -42.40 12.40 -29.27
C ALA A 320 -41.74 11.01 -29.41
N LYS A 321 -40.55 10.81 -28.83
CA LYS A 321 -39.84 9.53 -28.80
C LYS A 321 -40.16 8.65 -27.58
N GLN A 322 -41.06 9.09 -26.69
CA GLN A 322 -41.42 8.38 -25.45
C GLN A 322 -40.21 8.11 -24.53
N TRP A 323 -39.19 8.98 -24.59
CA TRP A 323 -38.00 8.87 -23.76
C TRP A 323 -38.08 9.87 -22.60
N CYS A 324 -37.87 9.37 -21.37
CA CYS A 324 -37.82 10.19 -20.16
C CYS A 324 -39.11 10.99 -19.85
N LEU A 325 -40.27 10.36 -20.00
CA LEU A 325 -41.61 10.96 -19.74
C LEU A 325 -41.81 11.51 -18.32
N TRP A 326 -40.97 11.16 -17.33
CA TRP A 326 -41.07 11.77 -16.00
C TRP A 326 -40.72 13.27 -16.04
N PHE A 327 -39.84 13.69 -16.95
CA PHE A 327 -39.25 15.04 -16.96
C PHE A 327 -40.08 16.08 -17.75
N VAL A 328 -41.16 15.67 -18.41
CA VAL A 328 -42.00 16.54 -19.24
C VAL A 328 -43.47 16.22 -18.94
N THR A 329 -44.16 17.13 -18.25
CA THR A 329 -45.61 17.04 -18.04
C THR A 329 -46.35 17.67 -19.24
N GLU A 330 -47.50 17.11 -19.65
CA GLU A 330 -48.34 17.73 -20.71
C GLU A 330 -48.70 19.19 -20.36
N ASP A 331 -48.89 19.48 -19.07
CA ASP A 331 -49.15 20.83 -18.55
C ASP A 331 -48.03 21.84 -18.82
N GLU A 332 -46.76 21.41 -18.86
CA GLU A 332 -45.65 22.34 -19.19
C GLU A 332 -45.62 22.69 -20.69
N LEU A 333 -46.07 21.77 -21.56
CA LEU A 333 -46.08 21.98 -23.00
C LEU A 333 -47.27 22.85 -23.44
N ASP A 334 -48.37 22.78 -22.69
CA ASP A 334 -49.61 23.49 -22.99
C ASP A 334 -49.81 24.73 -22.10
N ARG A 335 -48.75 25.15 -21.38
CA ARG A 335 -48.77 26.31 -20.47
C ARG A 335 -49.17 27.63 -21.14
N ASP A 336 -48.84 27.77 -22.41
CA ASP A 336 -49.11 28.99 -23.19
C ASP A 336 -50.49 28.98 -23.87
N LYS A 337 -51.30 27.92 -23.68
CA LYS A 337 -52.65 27.80 -24.23
C LYS A 337 -53.65 28.57 -23.36
N GLU A 338 -54.49 29.36 -24.01
CA GLU A 338 -55.46 30.23 -23.35
C GLU A 338 -56.70 29.44 -22.88
N TYR A 339 -57.09 28.38 -23.60
CA TYR A 339 -58.30 27.60 -23.32
C TYR A 339 -57.96 26.13 -23.06
N ASP A 340 -58.74 25.49 -22.21
CA ASP A 340 -58.63 24.04 -21.96
C ASP A 340 -59.16 23.24 -23.14
N ALA A 341 -60.26 23.69 -23.75
CA ALA A 341 -60.77 23.10 -24.97
C ALA A 341 -61.51 24.09 -25.88
N PHE A 342 -61.39 23.89 -27.19
CA PHE A 342 -62.27 24.52 -28.19
C PHE A 342 -63.42 23.56 -28.51
N ILE A 343 -64.66 24.03 -28.48
CA ILE A 343 -65.83 23.24 -28.85
C ILE A 343 -66.29 23.62 -30.26
N SER A 344 -66.21 22.65 -31.17
CA SER A 344 -66.68 22.73 -32.55
C SER A 344 -68.00 21.98 -32.67
N PHE A 345 -69.05 22.67 -33.09
CA PHE A 345 -70.41 22.12 -33.21
C PHE A 345 -71.19 22.83 -34.33
N SER A 346 -72.35 22.29 -34.71
CA SER A 346 -73.21 22.94 -35.70
C SER A 346 -74.14 23.94 -35.02
N HIS A 347 -74.37 25.09 -35.65
CA HIS A 347 -75.37 26.08 -35.20
C HIS A 347 -76.79 25.51 -35.09
N MET A 348 -77.10 24.41 -35.77
CA MET A 348 -78.40 23.73 -35.65
C MET A 348 -78.51 22.84 -34.40
N ASP A 349 -77.40 22.62 -33.69
CA ASP A 349 -77.32 21.86 -32.44
C ASP A 349 -76.99 22.78 -31.25
N ASP A 350 -77.24 24.08 -31.39
CA ASP A 350 -76.89 25.11 -30.41
C ASP A 350 -77.48 24.80 -29.03
N ASP A 351 -78.76 24.48 -28.95
CA ASP A 351 -79.48 24.18 -27.70
C ASP A 351 -78.75 23.12 -26.85
N LEU A 352 -78.24 22.06 -27.47
CA LEU A 352 -77.49 21.01 -26.75
C LEU A 352 -76.17 21.55 -26.19
N VAL A 353 -75.46 22.35 -26.97
CA VAL A 353 -74.13 22.83 -26.58
C VAL A 353 -74.22 23.96 -25.57
N THR A 354 -75.12 24.92 -25.79
CA THR A 354 -75.25 26.13 -24.96
C THR A 354 -75.99 25.86 -23.66
N GLU A 355 -76.99 24.98 -23.64
CA GLU A 355 -77.77 24.70 -22.42
C GLU A 355 -77.22 23.54 -21.59
N ILE A 356 -76.50 22.60 -22.22
CA ILE A 356 -76.05 21.37 -21.54
C ILE A 356 -74.53 21.26 -21.52
N LEU A 357 -73.86 21.18 -22.68
CA LEU A 357 -72.44 20.82 -22.72
C LEU A 357 -71.53 21.89 -22.10
N VAL A 358 -71.68 23.15 -22.51
CA VAL A 358 -70.85 24.26 -22.03
C VAL A 358 -71.07 24.50 -20.53
N PRO A 359 -72.31 24.67 -20.01
CA PRO A 359 -72.51 24.86 -18.57
C PRO A 359 -71.99 23.68 -17.74
N THR A 360 -72.17 22.44 -18.21
CA THR A 360 -71.67 21.26 -17.46
C THR A 360 -70.15 21.25 -17.33
N LEU A 361 -69.42 21.74 -18.34
CA LEU A 361 -67.97 21.77 -18.37
C LEU A 361 -67.38 23.01 -17.68
N GLU A 362 -68.04 24.17 -17.75
CA GLU A 362 -67.58 25.41 -17.09
C GLU A 362 -67.99 25.49 -15.62
N ASP A 363 -69.19 25.01 -15.26
CA ASP A 363 -69.75 25.09 -13.89
C ASP A 363 -69.62 23.78 -13.09
N GLY A 364 -68.96 22.77 -13.67
CA GLY A 364 -68.73 21.48 -13.04
C GLY A 364 -67.77 21.53 -11.83
N PRO A 365 -67.52 20.39 -11.15
CA PRO A 365 -66.58 20.31 -10.02
C PRO A 365 -65.12 20.63 -10.40
N HIS A 366 -64.79 20.53 -11.70
CA HIS A 366 -63.53 20.97 -12.29
C HIS A 366 -63.87 21.91 -13.46
N PRO A 367 -63.85 23.23 -13.25
CA PRO A 367 -64.26 24.19 -14.28
C PRO A 367 -63.20 24.26 -15.39
N TYR A 368 -63.61 23.99 -16.64
CA TYR A 368 -62.77 24.14 -17.82
C TYR A 368 -62.99 25.49 -18.48
N ARG A 369 -61.93 26.14 -18.97
CA ARG A 369 -62.05 27.36 -19.77
C ARG A 369 -62.25 27.02 -21.24
N LEU A 370 -63.48 27.18 -21.74
CA LEU A 370 -63.83 26.75 -23.09
C LEU A 370 -63.76 27.91 -24.10
N CYS A 371 -63.28 27.63 -25.30
CA CYS A 371 -63.43 28.49 -26.47
C CYS A 371 -64.67 28.04 -27.26
N VAL A 372 -65.62 28.95 -27.47
CA VAL A 372 -66.85 28.69 -28.23
C VAL A 372 -67.11 29.82 -29.22
N HIS A 373 -67.52 29.48 -30.45
CA HIS A 373 -67.56 30.42 -31.56
C HIS A 373 -68.54 31.58 -31.36
N TYR A 374 -69.64 31.42 -30.60
CA TYR A 374 -70.62 32.50 -30.39
C TYR A 374 -70.18 33.53 -29.34
N ARG A 375 -69.20 33.18 -28.50
CA ARG A 375 -68.72 34.03 -27.40
C ARG A 375 -67.36 34.63 -27.70
N ASP A 376 -66.46 33.83 -28.27
CA ASP A 376 -65.03 34.14 -28.32
C ASP A 376 -64.56 34.56 -29.72
N TRP A 377 -65.41 34.48 -30.75
CA TRP A 377 -65.08 34.95 -32.09
C TRP A 377 -65.37 36.44 -32.26
N ILE A 378 -64.43 37.12 -32.91
CA ILE A 378 -64.48 38.54 -33.22
C ILE A 378 -65.38 38.76 -34.45
N PRO A 379 -66.44 39.58 -34.34
CA PRO A 379 -67.28 39.92 -35.48
C PRO A 379 -66.49 40.67 -36.57
N GLY A 380 -66.65 40.25 -37.83
CA GLY A 380 -65.99 40.88 -38.99
C GLY A 380 -64.67 40.25 -39.41
N GLU A 381 -64.10 39.35 -38.61
CA GLU A 381 -62.91 38.57 -38.96
C GLU A 381 -63.24 37.31 -39.79
N SER A 382 -62.24 36.81 -40.51
CA SER A 382 -62.37 35.60 -41.36
C SER A 382 -62.62 34.35 -40.52
N ILE A 383 -63.75 33.67 -40.74
CA ILE A 383 -64.12 32.41 -40.05
C ILE A 383 -62.99 31.35 -40.10
N PRO A 384 -62.39 31.03 -41.26
CA PRO A 384 -61.24 30.12 -41.32
C PRO A 384 -60.07 30.48 -40.40
N SER A 385 -59.74 31.77 -40.28
CA SER A 385 -58.64 32.22 -39.43
C SER A 385 -58.98 32.07 -37.95
N GLN A 386 -60.24 32.32 -37.59
CA GLN A 386 -60.72 32.16 -36.21
C GLN A 386 -60.75 30.69 -35.78
N ILE A 387 -61.10 29.78 -36.70
CA ILE A 387 -61.03 28.34 -36.48
C ILE A 387 -59.60 27.90 -36.14
N ILE A 388 -58.62 28.30 -36.96
CA ILE A 388 -57.20 27.96 -36.73
C ILE A 388 -56.75 28.52 -35.38
N HIS A 389 -57.06 29.78 -35.10
CA HIS A 389 -56.71 30.41 -33.83
C HIS A 389 -57.36 29.71 -32.62
N SER A 390 -58.63 29.31 -32.70
CA SER A 390 -59.32 28.58 -31.62
C SER A 390 -58.68 27.22 -31.35
N VAL A 391 -58.26 26.49 -32.39
CA VAL A 391 -57.52 25.23 -32.26
C VAL A 391 -56.12 25.47 -31.67
N GLU A 392 -55.40 26.47 -32.14
CA GLU A 392 -54.04 26.80 -31.68
C GLU A 392 -54.00 27.35 -30.25
N SER A 393 -55.04 28.03 -29.79
CA SER A 393 -55.12 28.60 -28.44
C SER A 393 -55.66 27.61 -27.40
N SER A 394 -56.15 26.43 -27.84
CA SER A 394 -56.75 25.42 -26.95
C SER A 394 -55.83 24.22 -26.71
N ARG A 395 -55.93 23.60 -25.52
CA ARG A 395 -55.20 22.35 -25.21
C ARG A 395 -55.77 21.15 -25.96
N ARG A 396 -57.10 21.09 -26.10
CA ARG A 396 -57.84 20.05 -26.84
C ARG A 396 -58.90 20.68 -27.76
N THR A 397 -59.34 19.94 -28.76
CA THR A 397 -60.51 20.31 -29.58
C THR A 397 -61.58 19.24 -29.41
N ILE A 398 -62.75 19.64 -28.91
CA ILE A 398 -63.92 18.78 -28.75
C ILE A 398 -64.84 19.02 -29.94
N ILE A 399 -65.15 17.98 -30.69
CA ILE A 399 -66.03 18.04 -31.85
C ILE A 399 -67.33 17.32 -31.50
N VAL A 400 -68.44 18.06 -31.50
CA VAL A 400 -69.78 17.52 -31.31
C VAL A 400 -70.29 17.05 -32.66
N LEU A 401 -70.15 15.74 -32.90
CA LEU A 401 -70.45 15.13 -34.19
C LEU A 401 -71.91 14.69 -34.26
N SER A 402 -72.71 15.43 -35.02
CA SER A 402 -74.14 15.19 -35.26
C SER A 402 -74.46 15.07 -36.76
N PRO A 403 -75.67 14.62 -37.15
CA PRO A 403 -76.12 14.68 -38.55
C PRO A 403 -76.11 16.09 -39.15
N ASN A 404 -76.32 17.12 -38.33
CA ASN A 404 -76.29 18.51 -38.76
C ASN A 404 -74.86 19.03 -38.94
N PHE A 405 -73.93 18.57 -38.10
CA PHE A 405 -72.50 18.86 -38.22
C PHE A 405 -71.94 18.34 -39.56
N LEU A 406 -72.32 17.13 -39.95
CA LEU A 406 -71.85 16.50 -41.20
C LEU A 406 -72.30 17.24 -42.48
N LYS A 407 -73.41 17.98 -42.41
CA LYS A 407 -73.96 18.78 -43.52
C LYS A 407 -73.35 20.17 -43.63
N SER A 408 -72.65 20.65 -42.58
CA SER A 408 -72.07 21.98 -42.53
C SER A 408 -70.69 22.03 -43.20
N VAL A 409 -70.48 23.03 -44.07
CA VAL A 409 -69.20 23.27 -44.75
C VAL A 409 -68.13 23.75 -43.76
N TRP A 410 -68.51 24.56 -42.77
CA TRP A 410 -67.59 25.10 -41.77
C TRP A 410 -67.08 24.03 -40.81
N SER A 411 -67.94 23.09 -40.44
CA SER A 411 -67.62 21.94 -39.58
C SER A 411 -66.54 21.02 -40.17
N ARG A 412 -66.45 20.95 -41.51
CA ARG A 412 -65.37 20.21 -42.20
C ARG A 412 -64.02 20.94 -42.12
N ILE A 413 -64.03 22.27 -42.17
CA ILE A 413 -62.82 23.09 -42.05
C ILE A 413 -62.31 23.05 -40.61
N GLU A 414 -63.20 23.10 -39.62
CA GLU A 414 -62.89 22.95 -38.19
C GLU A 414 -62.25 21.59 -37.87
N PHE A 415 -62.84 20.51 -38.37
CA PHE A 415 -62.28 19.17 -38.22
C PHE A 415 -60.89 19.06 -38.86
N ARG A 416 -60.71 19.58 -40.08
CA ARG A 416 -59.41 19.54 -40.79
C ARG A 416 -58.33 20.31 -40.06
N ALA A 417 -58.62 21.55 -39.62
CA ALA A 417 -57.66 22.35 -38.87
C ALA A 417 -57.22 21.66 -37.57
N ALA A 418 -58.18 21.08 -36.83
CA ALA A 418 -57.90 20.34 -35.61
C ALA A 418 -57.10 19.04 -35.87
N HIS A 419 -57.41 18.33 -36.96
CA HIS A 419 -56.72 17.09 -37.35
C HIS A 419 -55.30 17.35 -37.86
N GLU A 420 -55.09 18.38 -38.69
CA GLU A 420 -53.77 18.79 -39.17
C GLU A 420 -52.88 19.25 -38.01
N GLN A 421 -53.41 20.00 -37.05
CA GLN A 421 -52.66 20.38 -35.84
C GLN A 421 -52.25 19.17 -35.00
N ALA A 422 -53.16 18.21 -34.81
CA ALA A 422 -52.88 16.98 -34.08
C ALA A 422 -51.77 16.15 -34.77
N LEU A 423 -51.76 16.11 -36.10
CA LEU A 423 -50.73 15.42 -36.89
C LEU A 423 -49.39 16.17 -36.87
N SER A 424 -49.38 17.50 -37.04
CA SER A 424 -48.14 18.30 -37.09
C SER A 424 -47.38 18.23 -35.76
N GLU A 425 -48.11 18.19 -34.66
CA GLU A 425 -47.54 18.08 -33.31
C GLU A 425 -47.33 16.62 -32.87
N GLY A 426 -47.83 15.65 -33.63
CA GLY A 426 -47.75 14.22 -33.28
C GLY A 426 -48.51 13.86 -31.99
N ARG A 427 -49.61 14.57 -31.67
CA ARG A 427 -50.37 14.43 -30.41
C ARG A 427 -51.87 14.29 -30.67
N ALA A 428 -52.53 13.33 -30.02
CA ALA A 428 -53.97 13.12 -30.12
C ALA A 428 -54.76 14.21 -29.39
N ARG A 429 -55.03 15.34 -30.05
CA ARG A 429 -55.69 16.52 -29.44
C ARG A 429 -57.20 16.64 -29.70
N VAL A 430 -57.74 15.80 -30.57
CA VAL A 430 -59.14 15.88 -31.00
C VAL A 430 -59.99 14.83 -30.28
N ILE A 431 -61.03 15.28 -29.60
CA ILE A 431 -62.01 14.46 -28.90
C ILE A 431 -63.32 14.53 -29.69
N ILE A 432 -63.87 13.39 -30.09
CA ILE A 432 -65.16 13.35 -30.78
C ILE A 432 -66.24 12.91 -29.80
N VAL A 433 -67.28 13.74 -29.69
CA VAL A 433 -68.51 13.43 -28.93
C VAL A 433 -69.61 13.15 -29.95
N LEU A 434 -70.04 11.89 -30.02
CA LEU A 434 -71.13 11.48 -30.91
C LEU A 434 -72.47 11.92 -30.34
N CYS A 435 -73.22 12.73 -31.10
CA CYS A 435 -74.55 13.17 -30.73
C CYS A 435 -75.59 12.62 -31.72
N GLY A 436 -76.32 11.60 -31.26
CA GLY A 436 -77.34 10.92 -32.06
C GLY A 436 -76.77 9.90 -33.06
N ASP A 437 -77.67 9.34 -33.88
CA ASP A 437 -77.29 8.42 -34.96
C ASP A 437 -76.86 9.23 -36.19
N ILE A 438 -75.57 9.14 -36.53
CA ILE A 438 -74.95 9.83 -37.67
C ILE A 438 -75.01 9.02 -38.98
N GLY A 439 -75.70 7.87 -38.97
CA GLY A 439 -75.81 6.97 -40.10
C GLY A 439 -74.58 6.06 -40.29
N PRO A 440 -74.51 5.32 -41.41
CA PRO A 440 -73.40 4.42 -41.69
C PRO A 440 -72.07 5.18 -41.81
N ILE A 441 -71.07 4.77 -41.01
CA ILE A 441 -69.70 5.35 -41.03
C ILE A 441 -69.07 5.27 -42.43
N ASP A 442 -69.51 4.32 -43.26
CA ASP A 442 -68.98 4.14 -44.60
C ASP A 442 -69.31 5.29 -45.57
N ASP A 443 -70.36 6.07 -45.27
CA ASP A 443 -70.81 7.22 -46.06
C ASP A 443 -70.16 8.54 -45.62
N LEU A 444 -69.31 8.51 -44.59
CA LEU A 444 -68.57 9.68 -44.10
C LEU A 444 -67.40 10.04 -45.01
N ASP A 445 -66.96 11.30 -44.90
CA ASP A 445 -65.74 11.78 -45.55
C ASP A 445 -64.53 10.91 -45.18
N SER A 446 -63.63 10.65 -46.13
CA SER A 446 -62.52 9.72 -45.97
C SER A 446 -61.61 10.06 -44.79
N GLU A 447 -61.40 11.34 -44.48
CA GLU A 447 -60.55 11.77 -43.36
C GLU A 447 -61.22 11.50 -42.02
N LEU A 448 -62.50 11.89 -41.88
CA LEU A 448 -63.28 11.67 -40.67
C LEU A 448 -63.49 10.18 -40.40
N LYS A 449 -63.78 9.39 -41.44
CA LYS A 449 -63.89 7.92 -41.40
C LYS A 449 -62.61 7.28 -40.89
N THR A 450 -61.47 7.73 -41.40
CA THR A 450 -60.15 7.22 -41.00
C THR A 450 -59.86 7.55 -39.54
N TYR A 451 -60.15 8.79 -39.13
CA TYR A 451 -59.96 9.21 -37.74
C TYR A 451 -60.83 8.41 -36.75
N LEU A 452 -62.11 8.22 -37.06
CA LEU A 452 -63.03 7.41 -36.24
C LEU A 452 -62.52 5.97 -36.14
N LYS A 453 -62.19 5.31 -37.26
CA LYS A 453 -61.66 3.93 -37.22
C LYS A 453 -60.38 3.75 -36.42
N MET A 454 -59.55 4.80 -36.30
CA MET A 454 -58.29 4.75 -35.55
C MET A 454 -58.44 5.10 -34.07
N ASN A 455 -59.48 5.84 -33.67
CA ASN A 455 -59.58 6.46 -32.34
C ASN A 455 -60.87 6.14 -31.56
N THR A 456 -61.88 5.54 -32.20
CA THR A 456 -63.07 5.00 -31.51
C THR A 456 -63.00 3.47 -31.51
N TYR A 457 -63.22 2.85 -30.34
CA TYR A 457 -63.33 1.40 -30.17
C TYR A 457 -64.76 0.93 -30.41
#